data_AF-A0A353DS24-F1
#
_entry.id   AF-A0A353DS24-F1
#
_cell.length_a   1.000
_cell.length_b   1.000
_cell.length_c   1.000
_cell.angle_alpha   90.00
_cell.angle_beta   90.00
_cell.angle_gamma   90.00
#
_symmetry.space_group_name_H-M   'P 1'
#
loop_
_entity.id
_entity.type
_entity.pdbx_description
1 polymer ?
#
loop_
_entity_poly.entity_id
_entity_poly.type
_entity_poly.pdbx_seq_one_letter_code
_entity_poly.pdbx_strand_id
1 'polypeptide(L)'
;MTSFEALVSKIEQIGKNKPHIIIGITGFGGSGKSHITNRLRDHFGINDNQIVRIDNLYGQNPKGPSIFDQSDWNLIEHILEESSAGKRIRYQGKDHKGKVLYFDEDLPKIVIFEGIRLLQPKFSQYFDISVWIDCPQDFAIERAKARD
;
A
#
# COMPACT_ATOMS: atom_id res chain seq x y z
N MET A 1 8.37 18.67 0.93
CA MET A 1 8.37 17.22 1.19
C MET A 1 8.68 16.97 2.65
N THR A 2 7.88 16.15 3.34
CA THR A 2 8.24 15.61 4.65
C THR A 2 9.43 14.65 4.47
N SER A 3 10.50 14.80 5.25
CA SER A 3 11.63 13.86 5.16
C SER A 3 11.22 12.47 5.67
N PHE A 4 12.03 11.45 5.35
CA PHE A 4 11.79 10.09 5.85
C PHE A 4 11.75 10.06 7.39
N GLU A 5 12.64 10.80 8.03
CA GLU A 5 12.76 10.90 9.49
C GLU A 5 11.50 11.54 10.08
N ALA A 6 10.96 12.57 9.44
CA ALA A 6 9.71 13.20 9.89
C ALA A 6 8.50 12.26 9.69
N LEU A 7 8.49 11.41 8.67
CA LEU A 7 7.47 10.35 8.51
C LEU A 7 7.59 9.30 9.62
N VAL A 8 8.80 8.83 9.93
CA VAL A 8 9.07 7.90 11.03
C VAL A 8 8.61 8.48 12.36
N SER A 9 9.00 9.72 12.69
CA SER A 9 8.59 10.36 13.94
C SER A 9 7.06 10.50 14.04
N LYS A 10 6.38 10.80 12.93
CA LYS A 10 4.91 10.86 12.89
C LYS A 10 4.28 9.48 13.15
N ILE A 11 4.82 8.43 12.53
CA ILE A 11 4.40 7.04 12.74
C ILE A 11 4.52 6.66 14.22
N GLU A 12 5.68 6.89 14.83
CA GLU A 12 5.91 6.58 16.24
C GLU A 12 4.99 7.38 17.16
N GLN A 13 4.76 8.66 16.86
CA GLN A 13 3.88 9.52 17.65
C GLN A 13 2.44 9.00 17.65
N ILE A 14 1.90 8.62 16.50
CA ILE A 14 0.53 8.09 16.39
C ILE A 14 0.45 6.68 17.01
N GLY A 15 1.47 5.84 16.76
CA GLY A 15 1.55 4.47 17.27
C GLY A 15 1.58 4.35 18.80
N LYS A 16 1.95 5.40 19.54
CA LYS A 16 1.90 5.40 21.02
C LYS A 16 0.49 5.19 21.59
N ASN A 17 -0.54 5.58 20.85
CA ASN A 17 -1.94 5.62 21.33
C ASN A 17 -2.84 4.58 20.65
N LYS A 18 -2.28 3.70 19.80
CA LYS A 18 -3.05 2.73 19.03
C LYS A 18 -2.39 1.34 19.06
N PRO A 19 -3.18 0.25 19.04
CA PRO A 19 -2.61 -1.11 18.99
C PRO A 19 -1.89 -1.39 17.67
N HIS A 20 -2.36 -0.79 16.58
CA HIS A 20 -1.74 -0.79 15.27
C HIS A 20 -2.09 0.51 14.53
N ILE A 21 -1.34 0.83 13.48
CA ILE A 21 -1.61 1.93 12.57
C ILE A 21 -1.69 1.45 11.13
N ILE A 22 -2.52 2.11 10.31
CA ILE A 22 -2.66 1.81 8.89
C ILE A 22 -2.17 3.00 8.06
N ILE A 23 -1.21 2.73 7.18
CA ILE A 23 -0.54 3.73 6.34
C ILE A 23 -0.85 3.45 4.87
N GLY A 24 -1.39 4.43 4.16
CA GLY A 24 -1.56 4.39 2.71
C GLY A 24 -0.41 5.13 2.01
N ILE A 25 0.38 4.43 1.20
CA ILE A 25 1.49 5.00 0.42
C ILE A 25 1.14 4.95 -1.06
N THR A 26 0.96 6.13 -1.66
CA THR A 26 0.52 6.25 -3.05
C THR A 26 1.31 7.30 -3.83
N GLY A 27 1.07 7.37 -5.14
CA GLY A 27 1.79 8.21 -6.09
C GLY A 27 1.80 7.58 -7.48
N PHE A 28 2.38 8.25 -8.46
CA PHE A 28 2.43 7.73 -9.84
C PHE A 28 3.19 6.40 -9.97
N GLY A 29 2.92 5.66 -11.04
CA GLY A 29 3.79 4.55 -11.46
C GLY A 29 5.22 5.07 -11.64
N GLY A 30 6.21 4.35 -11.10
CA GLY A 30 7.59 4.83 -11.11
C GLY A 30 7.87 6.05 -10.22
N SER A 31 7.01 6.44 -9.26
CA SER A 31 7.28 7.59 -8.38
C SER A 31 8.19 7.30 -7.18
N GLY A 32 8.30 6.03 -6.75
CA GLY A 32 9.21 5.61 -5.67
C GLY A 32 8.52 5.09 -4.41
N LYS A 33 7.21 4.83 -4.51
CA LYS A 33 6.40 4.19 -3.46
C LYS A 33 7.12 2.99 -2.83
N SER A 34 7.55 2.02 -3.63
CA SER A 34 8.18 0.80 -3.12
C SER A 34 9.51 1.08 -2.42
N HIS A 35 10.24 2.11 -2.82
CA HIS A 35 11.47 2.52 -2.14
C HIS A 35 11.17 3.03 -0.73
N ILE A 36 10.18 3.91 -0.55
CA ILE A 36 9.81 4.40 0.78
C ILE A 36 9.18 3.28 1.63
N THR A 37 8.35 2.42 1.03
CA THR A 37 7.75 1.25 1.69
C THR A 37 8.83 0.32 2.22
N ASN A 38 9.84 -0.02 1.42
CA ASN A 38 10.93 -0.89 1.84
C ASN A 38 11.79 -0.25 2.94
N ARG A 39 12.03 1.07 2.87
CA ARG A 39 12.73 1.78 3.96
C ARG A 39 11.96 1.74 5.28
N LEU A 40 10.64 1.91 5.24
CA LEU A 40 9.79 1.78 6.44
C LEU A 40 9.77 0.35 6.95
N ARG A 41 9.65 -0.63 6.04
CA ARG A 41 9.72 -2.05 6.36
C ARG A 41 11.01 -2.38 7.12
N ASP A 42 12.15 -1.99 6.58
CA ASP A 42 13.46 -2.27 7.16
C ASP A 42 13.64 -1.54 8.50
N HIS A 43 13.16 -0.29 8.60
CA HIS A 43 13.25 0.50 9.83
C HIS A 43 12.40 -0.07 10.97
N PHE A 44 11.19 -0.56 10.68
CA PHE A 44 10.26 -1.07 11.69
C PHE A 44 10.29 -2.61 11.82
N GLY A 45 11.13 -3.31 11.07
CA GLY A 45 11.23 -4.77 11.08
C GLY A 45 9.94 -5.48 10.62
N ILE A 46 9.24 -4.92 9.64
CA ILE A 46 7.99 -5.48 9.10
C ILE A 46 8.34 -6.62 8.12
N ASN A 47 7.60 -7.74 8.14
CA ASN A 47 7.75 -8.77 7.11
C ASN A 47 7.17 -8.26 5.78
N ASP A 48 7.84 -8.53 4.65
CA ASP A 48 7.33 -8.10 3.34
C ASP A 48 5.93 -8.67 3.03
N ASN A 49 5.62 -9.88 3.51
CA ASN A 49 4.28 -10.48 3.39
C ASN A 49 3.19 -9.74 4.19
N GLN A 50 3.57 -8.91 5.16
CA GLN A 50 2.63 -8.08 5.93
C GLN A 50 2.33 -6.73 5.25
N ILE A 51 2.98 -6.44 4.10
CA ILE A 51 2.72 -5.26 3.30
C ILE A 51 1.67 -5.60 2.24
N VAL A 52 0.58 -4.84 2.23
CA VAL A 52 -0.47 -4.99 1.22
C VAL A 52 -0.10 -4.19 -0.01
N ARG A 53 0.58 -4.85 -0.97
CA ARG A 53 0.90 -4.29 -2.29
C ARG A 53 -0.31 -4.47 -3.20
N ILE A 54 -1.07 -3.41 -3.46
CA ILE A 54 -2.31 -3.53 -4.25
C ILE A 54 -2.04 -3.81 -5.73
N ASP A 55 -0.79 -3.61 -6.18
CA ASP A 55 -0.33 -4.05 -7.49
C ASP A 55 -0.39 -5.59 -7.63
N ASN A 56 -0.54 -6.35 -6.54
CA ASN A 56 -0.83 -7.78 -6.57
C ASN A 56 -2.34 -8.10 -6.59
N LEU A 57 -3.18 -7.08 -6.45
CA LEU A 57 -4.64 -7.19 -6.30
C LEU A 57 -5.37 -6.77 -7.59
N TYR A 58 -4.77 -7.07 -8.75
CA TYR A 58 -5.49 -7.04 -10.01
C TYR A 58 -6.49 -8.21 -10.07
N GLY A 59 -7.75 -7.88 -10.28
CA GLY A 59 -8.90 -8.72 -10.00
C GLY A 59 -9.33 -9.67 -11.12
N GLN A 60 -10.22 -10.57 -10.72
CA GLN A 60 -10.98 -11.50 -11.58
C GLN A 60 -12.30 -10.87 -12.09
N ASN A 61 -12.71 -9.73 -11.52
CA ASN A 61 -13.93 -8.98 -11.85
C ASN A 61 -13.60 -7.53 -12.25
N PRO A 62 -12.96 -7.30 -13.41
CA PRO A 62 -12.69 -5.94 -13.89
C PRO A 62 -14.02 -5.19 -14.08
N LYS A 63 -14.11 -3.96 -13.57
CA LYS A 63 -15.32 -3.11 -13.71
C LYS A 63 -15.30 -2.25 -14.97
N GLY A 64 -14.53 -2.67 -15.98
CA GLY A 64 -14.37 -1.94 -17.24
C GLY A 64 -13.03 -2.25 -17.93
N PRO A 65 -12.83 -1.71 -19.15
CA PRO A 65 -11.61 -1.93 -19.91
C PRO A 65 -10.43 -1.06 -19.45
N SER A 66 -10.66 -0.06 -18.59
CA SER A 66 -9.59 0.81 -18.10
C SER A 66 -8.63 0.03 -17.22
N ILE A 67 -7.33 0.33 -17.31
CA ILE A 67 -6.32 -0.23 -16.39
C ILE A 67 -6.66 0.04 -14.92
N PHE A 68 -7.41 1.10 -14.63
CA PHE A 68 -7.87 1.46 -13.29
C PHE A 68 -9.08 0.67 -12.81
N ASP A 69 -9.81 0.03 -13.73
CA ASP A 69 -10.94 -0.85 -13.42
C ASP A 69 -10.48 -2.29 -13.19
N GLN A 70 -9.19 -2.57 -13.37
CA GLN A 70 -8.60 -3.91 -13.20
C GLN A 70 -8.24 -4.23 -11.76
N SER A 71 -8.09 -3.25 -10.87
CA SER A 71 -7.87 -3.53 -9.44
C SER A 71 -9.15 -4.03 -8.77
N ASP A 72 -9.03 -5.04 -7.90
CA ASP A 72 -10.15 -5.52 -7.10
C ASP A 72 -10.40 -4.59 -5.90
N TRP A 73 -11.07 -3.47 -6.18
CA TRP A 73 -11.36 -2.46 -5.18
C TRP A 73 -12.25 -2.94 -4.03
N ASN A 74 -13.02 -4.00 -4.23
CA ASN A 74 -13.84 -4.61 -3.18
C ASN A 74 -12.96 -5.44 -2.24
N LEU A 75 -12.02 -6.22 -2.79
CA LEU A 75 -11.04 -6.95 -1.99
C LEU A 75 -10.12 -6.00 -1.21
N ILE A 76 -9.64 -4.91 -1.84
CA ILE A 76 -8.82 -3.90 -1.15
C ILE A 76 -9.58 -3.28 0.04
N GLU A 77 -10.86 -2.93 -0.17
CA GLU A 77 -11.72 -2.40 0.89
C GLU A 77 -11.90 -3.41 2.03
N HIS A 78 -12.17 -4.66 1.70
CA HIS A 78 -12.30 -5.73 2.69
C HIS A 78 -11.03 -5.92 3.52
N ILE A 79 -9.84 -5.90 2.90
CA ILE A 79 -8.57 -6.02 3.63
C ILE A 79 -8.36 -4.80 4.55
N LEU A 80 -8.74 -3.59 4.12
CA LEU A 80 -8.71 -2.39 4.96
C LEU A 80 -9.65 -2.49 6.17
N GLU A 81 -10.87 -2.98 5.97
CA GLU A 81 -11.86 -3.20 7.03
C GLU A 81 -11.36 -4.20 8.07
N GLU A 82 -10.87 -5.37 7.61
CA GLU A 82 -10.34 -6.40 8.51
C GLU A 82 -9.10 -5.89 9.27
N SER A 83 -8.20 -5.20 8.57
CA SER A 83 -7.01 -4.59 9.20
C SER A 83 -7.40 -3.57 10.26
N SER A 84 -8.35 -2.68 9.94
CA SER A 84 -8.86 -1.66 10.89
C SER A 84 -9.55 -2.27 12.10
N ALA A 85 -10.13 -3.47 11.96
CA ALA A 85 -10.70 -4.24 13.04
C ALA A 85 -9.65 -5.01 13.89
N GLY A 86 -8.35 -4.83 13.59
CA GLY A 86 -7.28 -5.53 14.31
C GLY A 86 -7.14 -7.01 13.91
N LYS A 87 -7.73 -7.43 12.79
CA LYS A 87 -7.68 -8.81 12.32
C LYS A 87 -6.47 -9.04 11.41
N ARG A 88 -6.10 -10.30 11.26
CA ARG A 88 -4.99 -10.74 10.41
C ARG A 88 -5.17 -10.38 8.94
N ILE A 89 -4.04 -10.27 8.25
CA ILE A 89 -3.97 -10.00 6.83
C ILE A 89 -4.10 -11.32 6.09
N ARG A 90 -5.27 -11.58 5.48
CA ARG A 90 -5.53 -12.82 4.75
C ARG A 90 -6.21 -12.54 3.41
N TYR A 91 -5.52 -12.87 2.32
CA TYR A 91 -6.07 -12.72 0.97
C TYR A 91 -5.26 -13.52 -0.07
N GLN A 92 -5.80 -13.62 -1.28
CA GLN A 92 -5.10 -14.13 -2.45
C GLN A 92 -4.86 -13.00 -3.45
N GLY A 93 -3.66 -12.95 -4.01
CA GLY A 93 -3.28 -12.02 -5.06
C GLY A 93 -2.63 -12.74 -6.23
N LYS A 94 -2.07 -11.98 -7.18
CA LYS A 94 -1.25 -12.50 -8.26
C LYS A 94 -0.01 -11.64 -8.46
N ASP A 95 1.10 -12.25 -8.83
CA ASP A 95 2.25 -11.49 -9.30
C ASP A 95 2.05 -10.97 -10.74
N HIS A 96 3.02 -10.20 -11.23
CA HIS A 96 3.00 -9.63 -12.57
C HIS A 96 3.02 -10.69 -13.71
N LYS A 97 3.30 -11.96 -13.41
CA LYS A 97 3.24 -13.09 -14.35
C LYS A 97 1.94 -13.89 -14.22
N GLY A 98 1.03 -13.47 -13.35
CA GLY A 98 -0.24 -14.14 -13.08
C GLY A 98 -0.14 -15.32 -12.12
N LYS A 99 1.02 -15.58 -11.50
CA LYS A 99 1.17 -16.63 -10.48
C LYS A 99 0.38 -16.23 -9.24
N VAL A 100 -0.43 -17.15 -8.72
CA VAL A 100 -1.19 -16.92 -7.49
C VAL A 100 -0.26 -16.77 -6.29
N LEU A 101 -0.52 -15.75 -5.49
CA LEU A 101 0.15 -15.45 -4.23
C LEU A 101 -0.86 -15.65 -3.08
N TYR A 102 -0.40 -16.23 -1.97
CA TYR A 102 -1.22 -16.45 -0.78
C TYR A 102 -0.61 -15.68 0.38
N PHE A 103 -1.43 -14.87 1.04
CA PHE A 103 -1.05 -14.10 2.22
C PHE A 103 -1.94 -14.55 3.39
N ASP A 104 -1.31 -14.96 4.49
CA ASP A 104 -1.97 -15.28 5.75
C ASP A 104 -0.99 -14.95 6.88
N GLU A 105 -1.00 -13.70 7.31
CA GLU A 105 -0.04 -13.15 8.26
C GLU A 105 -0.77 -12.47 9.41
N ASP A 106 -0.20 -12.54 10.61
CA ASP A 106 -0.69 -11.76 11.74
C ASP A 106 -0.55 -10.25 11.45
N LEU A 107 -1.47 -9.45 12.01
CA LEU A 107 -1.49 -8.02 11.78
C LEU A 107 -0.26 -7.37 12.46
N PRO A 108 0.62 -6.69 11.71
CA PRO A 108 1.73 -5.96 12.31
C PRO A 108 1.23 -4.72 13.07
N LYS A 109 2.08 -4.16 13.95
CA LYS A 109 1.83 -2.86 14.56
C LYS A 109 1.73 -1.73 13.54
N ILE A 110 2.39 -1.88 12.39
CA ILE A 110 2.39 -0.90 11.30
C ILE A 110 1.97 -1.65 10.04
N VAL A 111 0.75 -1.39 9.59
CA VAL A 111 0.16 -1.97 8.39
C VAL A 111 0.37 -0.99 7.24
N ILE A 112 1.00 -1.43 6.16
CA ILE A 112 1.28 -0.58 5.00
C ILE A 112 0.49 -1.09 3.81
N PHE A 113 -0.33 -0.22 3.23
CA PHE A 113 -0.92 -0.40 1.91
C PHE A 113 -0.12 0.44 0.92
N GLU A 114 0.39 -0.18 -0.14
CA GLU A 114 1.15 0.50 -1.18
C GLU A 114 0.49 0.30 -2.56
N GLY A 115 0.36 1.39 -3.30
CA GLY A 115 0.14 1.36 -4.74
C GLY A 115 -0.53 2.61 -5.29
N ILE A 116 -0.93 2.56 -6.55
CA ILE A 116 -1.56 3.70 -7.22
C ILE A 116 -3.02 3.89 -6.77
N ARG A 117 -3.50 5.13 -6.67
CA ARG A 117 -4.92 5.46 -6.37
C ARG A 117 -5.45 4.90 -5.03
N LEU A 118 -4.62 4.78 -4.00
CA LEU A 118 -5.11 4.40 -2.66
C LEU A 118 -5.92 5.49 -1.96
N LEU A 119 -5.63 6.76 -2.24
CA LEU A 119 -6.30 7.90 -1.57
C LEU A 119 -7.65 8.24 -2.19
N GLN A 120 -8.47 7.22 -2.43
CA GLN A 120 -9.87 7.39 -2.81
C GLN A 120 -10.68 7.84 -1.59
N PRO A 121 -11.71 8.70 -1.74
CA PRO A 121 -12.52 9.16 -0.61
C PRO A 121 -13.05 8.02 0.27
N LYS A 122 -13.51 6.92 -0.32
CA LYS A 122 -14.02 5.75 0.42
C LYS A 122 -12.98 5.05 1.31
N PHE A 123 -11.69 5.15 0.99
CA PHE A 123 -10.62 4.52 1.76
C PHE A 123 -10.01 5.46 2.82
N SER A 124 -10.25 6.77 2.71
CA SER A 124 -9.64 7.78 3.57
C SER A 124 -9.87 7.53 5.07
N GLN A 125 -11.03 6.96 5.42
CA GLN A 125 -11.41 6.64 6.80
C GLN A 125 -10.55 5.55 7.46
N TYR A 126 -9.90 4.69 6.67
CA TYR A 126 -9.09 3.59 7.21
C TYR A 126 -7.62 3.97 7.43
N PHE A 127 -7.13 5.07 6.84
CA PHE A 127 -5.72 5.45 6.93
C PHE A 127 -5.47 6.44 8.06
N ASP A 128 -4.63 6.03 9.02
CA ASP A 128 -4.07 6.93 10.03
C ASP A 128 -3.09 7.93 9.41
N ILE A 129 -2.35 7.46 8.41
CA ILE A 129 -1.38 8.27 7.67
C ILE A 129 -1.56 8.00 6.17
N SER A 130 -1.84 9.07 5.43
CA SER A 130 -1.83 9.08 3.98
C SER A 130 -0.54 9.73 3.48
N VAL A 131 0.20 9.04 2.62
CA VAL A 131 1.45 9.50 2.01
C VAL A 131 1.28 9.55 0.50
N TRP A 132 1.36 10.76 -0.06
CA TRP A 132 1.50 10.96 -1.50
C TRP A 132 2.98 11.19 -1.83
N ILE A 133 3.55 10.35 -2.70
CA ILE A 133 4.90 10.53 -3.23
C ILE A 133 4.84 11.58 -4.33
N ASP A 134 5.14 12.80 -3.92
CA ASP A 134 5.28 13.94 -4.81
C ASP A 134 6.51 13.75 -5.70
N CYS A 135 6.24 13.45 -6.96
CA CYS A 135 7.23 13.19 -7.99
C CYS A 135 6.62 13.71 -9.29
N PRO A 136 7.32 14.57 -10.06
CA PRO A 136 6.86 15.00 -11.36
C PRO A 136 6.47 13.79 -12.21
N GLN A 137 5.30 13.86 -12.86
CA GLN A 137 4.74 12.72 -13.58
C GLN A 137 5.66 12.28 -14.72
N ASP A 138 6.22 13.21 -15.48
CA ASP A 138 7.11 12.92 -16.60
C ASP A 138 8.36 12.15 -16.14
N PHE A 139 8.96 12.58 -15.03
CA PHE A 139 10.10 11.89 -14.42
C PHE A 139 9.73 10.49 -13.91
N ALA A 140 8.54 10.34 -13.29
CA ALA A 140 8.05 9.04 -12.85
C ALA A 140 7.83 8.08 -14.03
N ILE A 141 7.32 8.58 -15.15
CA ILE A 141 7.13 7.84 -16.40
C ILE A 141 8.47 7.44 -17.01
N GLU A 142 9.43 8.36 -17.13
CA GLU A 142 10.78 8.06 -17.63
C GLU A 142 11.43 6.94 -16.82
N ARG A 143 11.33 7.02 -15.49
CA ARG A 143 11.88 5.99 -14.61
C ARG A 143 11.16 4.66 -14.73
N ALA A 144 9.84 4.66 -14.90
CA ALA A 144 9.07 3.44 -15.13
C ALA A 144 9.51 2.76 -16.44
N LYS A 145 9.63 3.52 -17.53
CA LYS A 145 10.08 3.03 -18.84
C LYS A 145 11.51 2.52 -18.84
N ALA A 146 12.39 3.09 -18.03
CA ALA A 146 13.80 2.66 -17.97
C ALA A 146 14.03 1.36 -17.18
N ARG A 147 13.01 0.90 -16.43
CA ARG A 147 13.09 -0.30 -15.58
C ARG A 147 12.61 -1.56 -16.31
N ASP A 148 11.75 -1.39 -17.31
CA ASP A 148 11.16 -2.45 -18.14
C ASP A 148 11.79 -2.44 -19.54
#